data_AF-A0A822F3M5-F1
#
_entry.id   AF-A0A822F3M5-F1
#
_cell.length_a   1.000
_cell.length_b   1.000
_cell.length_c   1.000
_cell.angle_alpha   90.00
_cell.angle_beta   90.00
_cell.angle_gamma   90.00
#
_symmetry.space_group_name_H-M   'P 1'
#
loop_
_entity.id
_entity.type
_entity.pdbx_description
1 polymer ?
#
loop_
_entity_poly.entity_id
_entity_poly.type
_entity_poly.pdbx_seq_one_letter_code
_entity_poly.pdbx_strand_id
1 'polypeptide(L)'
;MMRKLATTGIAAAEIGGMTIHSFLGEQRNSGKPRTIKPGDLKLEKEWRFVEYLLIDEMSMVGLNLLAKLNRIICSVKHVDPQVPFGGVN
;
A
#
# COMPACT_ATOMS: atom_id res chain seq x y z
N MET A 1 1.59 14.47 -2.30
CA MET A 1 2.64 13.70 -1.57
C MET A 1 2.89 12.36 -2.28
N MET A 2 4.09 11.79 -2.18
CA MET A 2 4.44 10.51 -2.84
C MET A 2 4.65 9.38 -1.82
N ARG A 3 4.04 8.21 -2.06
CA ARG A 3 4.30 6.96 -1.34
C ARG A 3 5.26 6.09 -2.17
N LYS A 4 6.30 5.57 -1.54
CA LYS A 4 7.30 4.69 -2.17
C LYS A 4 7.22 3.29 -1.58
N LEU A 5 6.98 2.29 -2.41
CA LEU A 5 6.90 0.88 -2.03
C LEU A 5 7.83 0.03 -2.90
N ALA A 6 8.23 -1.12 -2.37
CA ALA A 6 8.89 -2.17 -3.14
C ALA A 6 8.47 -3.55 -2.65
N THR A 7 8.82 -4.62 -3.36
CA THR A 7 8.49 -6.00 -2.96
C THR A 7 9.43 -6.55 -1.88
N THR A 8 10.72 -6.20 -1.96
CA THR A 8 11.76 -6.67 -1.04
C THR A 8 12.23 -5.58 -0.09
N GLY A 9 12.77 -5.99 1.06
CA GLY A 9 13.27 -5.05 2.07
C GLY A 9 14.44 -4.20 1.59
N ILE A 10 15.34 -4.79 0.80
CA ILE A 10 16.53 -4.11 0.26
C ILE A 10 16.11 -3.02 -0.73
N ALA A 11 15.29 -3.35 -1.73
CA ALA A 11 14.81 -2.36 -2.71
C ALA A 11 14.01 -1.23 -2.04
N ALA A 12 13.16 -1.58 -1.06
CA ALA A 12 12.42 -0.58 -0.29
C ALA A 12 13.35 0.37 0.48
N ALA A 13 14.44 -0.14 1.05
CA ALA A 13 15.41 0.67 1.78
C ALA A 13 16.17 1.64 0.86
N GLU A 14 16.60 1.19 -0.33
CA GLU A 14 17.32 2.01 -1.32
C GLU A 14 16.50 3.23 -1.76
N ILE A 15 15.21 3.07 -2.00
CA ILE A 15 14.33 4.19 -2.35
C ILE A 15 13.81 4.96 -1.14
N GLY A 16 14.23 4.63 0.10
CA GLY A 16 13.72 5.24 1.33
C GLY A 16 12.20 5.08 1.50
N GLY A 17 11.69 3.89 1.19
CA GLY A 17 10.29 3.48 1.27
C GLY A 17 10.07 2.33 2.25
N MET A 18 9.05 1.52 1.99
CA MET A 18 8.78 0.29 2.75
C MET A 18 8.26 -0.82 1.84
N THR A 19 8.26 -2.05 2.32
CA THR A 19 7.71 -3.15 1.50
C THR A 19 6.19 -3.05 1.39
N ILE A 20 5.63 -3.54 0.28
CA ILE A 20 4.16 -3.64 0.12
C ILE A 20 3.57 -4.49 1.26
N HIS A 21 4.20 -5.60 1.61
CA HIS A 21 3.75 -6.47 2.72
C HIS A 21 3.73 -5.74 4.08
N SER A 22 4.78 -4.96 4.36
CA SER A 22 4.82 -4.10 5.55
C SER A 22 3.70 -3.08 5.57
N PHE A 23 3.42 -2.47 4.41
CA PHE A 23 2.32 -1.53 4.26
C PHE A 23 0.96 -2.20 4.52
N LEU A 24 0.72 -3.38 3.94
CA LEU A 24 -0.54 -4.13 4.11
C LEU A 24 -0.70 -4.76 5.49
N GLY A 25 0.30 -4.68 6.37
CA GLY A 25 0.24 -5.28 7.70
C GLY A 25 0.46 -6.81 7.71
N GLU A 26 0.95 -7.36 6.59
CA GLU A 26 1.26 -8.78 6.40
C GLU A 26 2.74 -9.04 6.77
N GLN A 27 3.08 -8.92 8.05
CA GLN A 27 4.41 -9.30 8.53
C GLN A 27 4.44 -10.80 8.82
N ARG A 28 5.39 -11.52 8.23
CA ARG A 28 5.56 -12.98 8.39
C ARG A 28 5.78 -13.42 9.85
N ASN A 29 6.23 -12.52 10.72
CA ASN A 29 6.61 -12.82 12.12
C ASN A 29 5.75 -12.10 13.19
N SER A 30 4.75 -11.29 12.82
CA SER A 30 3.85 -10.71 13.82
C SER A 30 2.70 -11.67 14.08
N GLY A 31 2.58 -12.21 15.29
CA GLY A 31 1.54 -13.18 15.67
C GLY A 31 0.09 -12.73 15.49
N LYS A 32 -0.16 -11.51 14.99
CA LYS A 32 -1.46 -11.03 14.50
C LYS A 32 -1.24 -10.17 13.25
N PRO A 33 -1.79 -10.53 12.06
CA PRO A 33 -1.75 -9.66 10.90
C PRO A 33 -2.50 -8.37 11.23
N ARG A 34 -1.94 -7.22 10.85
CA ARG A 34 -2.63 -5.94 11.05
C ARG A 34 -3.71 -5.86 9.97
N THR A 35 -4.94 -6.20 10.33
CA THR A 35 -6.08 -6.04 9.43
C THR A 35 -6.31 -4.54 9.25
N ILE A 36 -5.96 -4.01 8.08
CA ILE A 36 -6.37 -2.66 7.69
C ILE A 36 -7.89 -2.71 7.56
N LYS A 37 -8.57 -2.09 8.52
CA LYS A 37 -10.03 -1.99 8.53
C LYS A 37 -10.43 -0.67 7.88
N PRO A 38 -11.53 -0.64 7.11
CA PRO A 38 -12.19 0.63 6.75
C PRO A 38 -12.43 1.44 8.04
N GLY A 39 -12.07 2.73 8.04
CA GLY A 39 -12.15 3.57 9.24
C GLY A 39 -10.86 3.66 10.08
N ASP A 40 -9.72 3.12 9.63
CA ASP A 40 -8.42 3.44 10.26
C ASP A 40 -8.07 4.90 9.99
N LEU A 41 -8.53 5.78 10.88
CA LEU A 41 -8.37 7.24 10.82
C LEU A 41 -6.91 7.67 10.63
N LYS A 42 -5.95 6.86 11.10
CA LYS A 42 -4.52 7.17 10.92
C LYS A 42 -4.12 6.96 9.47
N LEU A 43 -4.50 5.82 8.88
CA LEU A 43 -4.19 5.52 7.48
C LEU A 43 -4.92 6.48 6.54
N GLU A 44 -6.19 6.80 6.83
CA GLU A 44 -6.97 7.77 6.04
C GLU A 44 -6.31 9.15 6.02
N LYS A 45 -5.86 9.66 7.18
CA LYS A 45 -5.13 10.93 7.26
C LYS A 45 -3.82 10.90 6.49
N GLU A 46 -3.08 9.80 6.56
CA GLU A 46 -1.81 9.62 5.86
C GLU A 46 -2.01 9.57 4.34
N TRP A 47 -3.05 8.89 3.85
CA TRP A 47 -3.33 8.71 2.43
C TRP A 47 -4.12 9.84 1.78
N ARG A 48 -4.79 10.69 2.58
CA ARG A 48 -5.57 11.83 2.08
C ARG A 48 -4.79 12.72 1.12
N PHE A 49 -3.50 12.92 1.38
CA PHE A 49 -2.62 13.80 0.60
C PHE A 49 -1.67 13.06 -0.34
N VAL A 50 -1.77 11.73 -0.42
CA VAL A 50 -0.98 10.93 -1.35
C VAL A 50 -1.60 11.07 -2.75
N GLU A 51 -0.75 11.47 -3.68
CA GLU A 51 -1.09 11.77 -5.08
C GLU A 51 -0.31 10.87 -6.04
N TYR A 52 0.83 10.34 -5.60
CA TYR A 52 1.68 9.44 -6.38
C TYR A 52 2.06 8.18 -5.58
N LEU A 53 2.01 7.03 -6.24
CA LEU A 53 2.44 5.74 -5.74
C LEU A 53 3.56 5.18 -6.61
N LEU A 54 4.78 5.24 -6.09
CA LEU A 54 5.94 4.64 -6.73
C LEU A 54 6.10 3.20 -6.22
N ILE A 55 6.12 2.23 -7.14
CA ILE A 55 6.36 0.82 -6.85
C ILE A 55 7.61 0.38 -7.59
N ASP A 56 8.68 0.12 -6.84
CA ASP A 56 9.89 -0.49 -7.36
C ASP A 56 9.78 -2.02 -7.38
N GLU A 57 10.56 -2.66 -8.25
CA GLU A 57 10.55 -4.12 -8.47
C GLU A 57 9.16 -4.66 -8.85
N MET A 58 8.46 -3.93 -9.74
CA MET A 58 7.11 -4.27 -10.19
C MET A 58 7.01 -5.67 -10.82
N SER A 59 8.10 -6.15 -11.43
CA SER A 59 8.21 -7.51 -11.99
C SER A 59 7.97 -8.61 -10.95
N MET A 60 8.22 -8.32 -9.67
CA MET A 60 8.04 -9.26 -8.56
C MET A 60 6.66 -9.13 -7.90
N VAL A 61 5.82 -8.19 -8.34
CA VAL A 61 4.49 -7.96 -7.74
C VAL A 61 3.47 -8.90 -8.38
N GLY A 62 3.01 -9.90 -7.61
CA GLY A 62 1.91 -10.76 -8.03
C GLY A 62 0.57 -10.04 -8.08
N LEU A 63 -0.33 -10.49 -8.96
CA LEU A 63 -1.67 -9.88 -9.18
C LEU A 63 -2.50 -9.77 -7.89
N ASN A 64 -2.45 -10.80 -7.03
CA ASN A 64 -3.18 -10.79 -5.76
C ASN A 64 -2.68 -9.70 -4.80
N LEU A 65 -1.37 -9.46 -4.76
CA LEU A 65 -0.77 -8.42 -3.92
C LEU A 65 -1.16 -7.03 -4.43
N LEU A 66 -1.11 -6.84 -5.74
CA LEU A 66 -1.52 -5.59 -6.39
C LEU A 66 -3.02 -5.30 -6.19
N ALA A 67 -3.88 -6.31 -6.33
CA ALA A 67 -5.32 -6.18 -6.13
C ALA A 67 -5.67 -5.85 -4.67
N LYS A 68 -4.97 -6.46 -3.69
CA LYS A 68 -5.11 -6.10 -2.27
C LYS A 68 -4.70 -4.65 -2.01
N LEU A 69 -3.57 -4.23 -2.58
CA LEU A 69 -3.08 -2.85 -2.48
C LEU A 69 -4.12 -1.85 -3.02
N ASN A 70 -4.66 -2.10 -4.22
CA ASN A 70 -5.73 -1.31 -4.81
C ASN A 70 -6.93 -1.16 -3.87
N ARG A 71 -7.47 -2.30 -3.38
CA ARG A 71 -8.65 -2.31 -2.51
C ARG A 71 -8.44 -1.50 -1.23
N ILE A 72 -7.26 -1.62 -0.61
CA ILE A 72 -6.94 -0.87 0.60
C ILE A 72 -6.84 0.62 0.30
N ILE A 73 -6.16 1.01 -0.78
CA ILE A 73 -6.04 2.43 -1.14
C ILE A 73 -7.41 3.05 -1.44
N CYS A 74 -8.26 2.36 -2.21
CA CYS A 74 -9.63 2.81 -2.47
C CYS A 74 -10.43 2.94 -1.16
N SER A 75 -10.30 1.97 -0.25
CA SER A 75 -10.98 2.00 1.03
C SER A 75 -10.56 3.18 1.90
N VAL A 76 -9.28 3.55 1.95
CA VAL A 76 -8.81 4.68 2.79
C VAL A 76 -9.00 6.05 2.14
N LYS A 77 -9.17 6.08 0.81
CA LYS A 77 -9.55 7.29 0.07
C LYS A 77 -11.06 7.46 -0.08
N HIS A 78 -11.86 6.52 0.42
CA HIS A 78 -13.33 6.53 0.33
C HIS A 78 -13.84 6.64 -1.12
N VAL A 79 -13.23 5.86 -2.01
CA VAL A 79 -13.55 5.83 -3.45
C VAL A 79 -13.89 4.41 -3.91
N ASP A 80 -14.58 4.30 -5.05
CA ASP A 80 -15.00 3.03 -5.61
C ASP A 80 -13.78 2.12 -5.89
N PRO A 81 -13.81 0.81 -5.52
CA PRO A 81 -12.73 -0.14 -5.80
C PRO A 81 -12.36 -0.30 -7.28
N GLN A 82 -13.24 0.10 -8.21
CA GLN A 82 -12.99 0.12 -9.65
C GLN A 82 -12.12 1.30 -10.07
N VAL A 83 -11.99 2.35 -9.25
CA VAL A 83 -11.05 3.44 -9.51
C VAL A 83 -9.64 2.92 -9.21
N PRO A 84 -8.74 2.80 -10.21
CA PRO A 84 -7.40 2.26 -9.98
C PRO A 84 -6.66 3.08 -8.93
N PHE A 85 -6.19 2.39 -7.89
CA PHE A 85 -5.49 2.92 -6.72
C PHE A 85 -6.15 4.15 -6.12
N GLY A 86 -7.47 4.24 -6.17
CA GLY A 86 -8.23 5.36 -5.65
C GLY A 86 -7.88 6.72 -6.27
N GLY A 87 -7.45 6.73 -7.53
CA GLY A 87 -7.07 7.94 -8.27
C GLY A 87 -5.69 8.47 -7.91
N VAL A 88 -4.86 7.66 -7.26
CA VAL A 88 -3.43 7.93 -7.08
C VAL A 88 -2.71 7.61 -8.39
N ASN A 89 -1.83 8.51 -8.82
CA ASN A 89 -1.01 8.35 -10.03
C ASN A 89 0.18 7.40 -9.80
#